data_AF-Q0A7V3-F1
#
_entry.id   AF-Q0A7V3-F1
#
_cell.length_a   1.000
_cell.length_b   1.000
_cell.length_c   1.000
_cell.angle_alpha   90.00
_cell.angle_beta   90.00
_cell.angle_gamma   90.00
#
_symmetry.space_group_name_H-M   'P 1'
#
loop_
_entity.id
_entity.type
_entity.pdbx_description
1 polymer ?
#
loop_
_entity_poly.entity_id
_entity_poly.type
_entity_poly.pdbx_seq_one_letter_code
_entity_poly.pdbx_strand_id
1 'polypeptide(L)'
;MFRQLYSALTSENTLDRAFEDLTRMLEHGAWMFARANEVLYSETPADEVRQPLYDRDQSINELERSIRRKVLRHLTVNPGHDVAICLALMSVAKDAERIGDYCKNVFEIGCLYTEGFHVDKYQAPLDRMAEAMRGMFSRVIAATARSDEAAAGKALAQAGEIRRSCDEVIAELFHDEGEIEFHEAMAYSLLARHYKRVAGHLANIATAVLGRLEDLDFYPEKEASERARR
;
A
#
# COMPACT_ATOMS: atom_id res chain seq x y z
N MET A 1 -39.38 11.36 -11.11
CA MET A 1 -38.63 11.40 -9.83
C MET A 1 -38.15 10.00 -9.40
N PHE A 2 -39.01 9.06 -9.01
CA PHE A 2 -38.58 7.70 -8.60
C PHE A 2 -37.89 6.87 -9.70
N ARG A 3 -38.33 7.00 -10.97
CA ARG A 3 -37.69 6.34 -12.12
C ARG A 3 -36.29 6.88 -12.42
N GLN A 4 -36.04 8.17 -12.16
CA GLN A 4 -34.71 8.80 -12.29
C GLN A 4 -33.79 8.43 -11.12
N LEU A 5 -34.35 8.29 -9.91
CA LEU A 5 -33.64 7.72 -8.75
C LEU A 5 -33.25 6.26 -9.03
N TYR A 6 -34.19 5.45 -9.53
CA TYR A 6 -33.95 4.05 -9.89
C TYR A 6 -32.98 3.91 -11.08
N SER A 7 -33.06 4.76 -12.11
CA SER A 7 -32.09 4.76 -13.22
C SER A 7 -30.70 5.22 -12.79
N ALA A 8 -30.61 6.19 -11.86
CA ALA A 8 -29.34 6.57 -11.26
C ALA A 8 -28.76 5.44 -10.42
N LEU A 9 -29.61 4.63 -9.77
CA LEU A 9 -29.26 3.47 -8.94
C LEU A 9 -28.83 2.25 -9.78
N THR A 10 -29.42 2.08 -10.96
CA THR A 10 -29.20 0.96 -11.89
C THR A 10 -28.16 1.26 -12.96
N SER A 11 -27.42 2.37 -12.90
CA SER A 11 -26.34 2.60 -13.86
C SER A 11 -25.32 1.47 -13.73
N GLU A 12 -25.13 0.71 -14.82
CA GLU A 12 -24.21 -0.43 -15.00
C GLU A 12 -22.71 -0.11 -14.71
N ASN A 13 -22.42 1.04 -14.13
CA ASN A 13 -21.09 1.64 -13.96
C ASN A 13 -20.73 1.89 -12.48
N THR A 14 -21.54 1.42 -11.52
CA THR A 14 -21.33 1.73 -10.09
C THR A 14 -20.09 1.00 -9.53
N LEU A 15 -19.88 -0.26 -9.91
CA LEU A 15 -18.69 -1.03 -9.51
C LEU A 15 -17.43 -0.54 -10.24
N ASP A 16 -17.51 -0.23 -11.53
CA ASP A 16 -16.38 0.35 -12.27
C ASP A 16 -15.86 1.62 -11.59
N ARG A 17 -16.76 2.53 -11.20
CA ARG A 17 -16.41 3.74 -10.43
C ARG A 17 -15.83 3.47 -9.05
N ALA A 18 -16.06 2.28 -8.48
CA ALA A 18 -15.48 1.90 -7.20
C ALA A 18 -14.05 1.34 -7.41
N PHE A 19 -13.80 0.63 -8.51
CA PHE A 19 -12.44 0.25 -8.93
C PHE A 19 -11.60 1.46 -9.38
N GLU A 20 -12.20 2.44 -10.05
CA GLU A 20 -11.54 3.72 -10.36
C GLU A 20 -11.14 4.47 -9.07
N ASP A 21 -12.04 4.53 -8.07
CA ASP A 21 -11.72 5.12 -6.77
C ASP A 21 -10.55 4.38 -6.09
N LEU A 22 -10.54 3.03 -6.12
CA LEU A 22 -9.44 2.23 -5.58
C LEU A 22 -8.11 2.54 -6.27
N THR A 23 -8.13 2.65 -7.60
CA THR A 23 -6.94 3.02 -8.39
C THR A 23 -6.42 4.39 -7.98
N ARG A 24 -7.31 5.37 -7.80
CA ARG A 24 -6.94 6.70 -7.30
C ARG A 24 -6.36 6.66 -5.89
N MET A 25 -6.93 5.86 -4.99
CA MET A 25 -6.37 5.66 -3.63
C MET A 25 -4.92 5.15 -3.70
N LEU A 26 -4.64 4.19 -4.58
CA LEU A 26 -3.28 3.67 -4.80
C LEU A 26 -2.33 4.72 -5.36
N GLU A 27 -2.78 5.56 -6.29
CA GLU A 27 -2.00 6.68 -6.83
C GLU A 27 -1.66 7.72 -5.75
N HIS A 28 -2.64 8.03 -4.87
CA HIS A 28 -2.39 8.87 -3.69
C HIS A 28 -1.35 8.23 -2.76
N GLY A 29 -1.50 6.93 -2.44
CA GLY A 29 -0.54 6.21 -1.61
C GLY A 29 0.87 6.16 -2.20
N ALA A 30 1.00 5.93 -3.51
CA ALA A 30 2.29 5.92 -4.20
C ALA A 30 2.98 7.28 -4.12
N TRP A 31 2.23 8.37 -4.32
CA TRP A 31 2.74 9.72 -4.16
C TRP A 31 3.17 9.99 -2.72
N MET A 32 2.35 9.61 -1.74
CA MET A 32 2.65 9.83 -0.32
C MET A 32 3.92 9.09 0.10
N PHE A 33 4.07 7.83 -0.32
CA PHE A 33 5.27 7.05 -0.05
C PHE A 33 6.51 7.69 -0.67
N ALA A 34 6.43 8.12 -1.93
CA ALA A 34 7.52 8.77 -2.64
C ALA A 34 8.00 10.05 -1.91
N ARG A 35 7.06 10.94 -1.57
CA ARG A 35 7.38 12.21 -0.90
C ARG A 35 7.83 12.03 0.54
N ALA A 36 7.26 11.08 1.27
CA ALA A 36 7.71 10.74 2.61
C ALA A 36 9.19 10.33 2.63
N ASN A 37 9.62 9.56 1.63
CA ASN A 37 11.02 9.17 1.48
C ASN A 37 11.93 10.32 1.03
N GLU A 38 11.47 11.22 0.17
CA GLU A 38 12.26 12.42 -0.19
C GLU A 38 12.53 13.32 1.02
N VAL A 39 11.55 13.44 1.93
CA VAL A 39 11.74 14.15 3.20
C VAL A 39 12.72 13.41 4.10
N LEU A 40 12.57 12.09 4.20
CA LEU A 40 13.46 11.22 4.99
C LEU A 40 14.93 11.35 4.58
N TYR A 41 15.21 11.42 3.28
CA TYR A 41 16.57 11.57 2.73
C TYR A 41 16.99 13.04 2.59
N SER A 42 16.25 13.98 3.17
CA SER A 42 16.53 15.43 3.10
C SER A 42 16.62 15.98 1.65
N GLU A 43 15.99 15.31 0.69
CA GLU A 43 15.89 15.74 -0.71
C GLU A 43 14.84 16.84 -0.87
N THR A 44 13.86 16.90 0.03
CA THR A 44 12.79 17.92 0.05
C THR A 44 12.46 18.34 1.48
N PRO A 45 12.25 19.64 1.76
CA PRO A 45 11.84 20.10 3.09
C PRO A 45 10.49 19.52 3.52
N ALA A 46 10.39 19.11 4.79
CA ALA A 46 9.15 18.56 5.35
C ALA A 46 7.95 19.52 5.22
N ASP A 47 8.17 20.83 5.35
CA ASP A 47 7.12 21.85 5.29
C ASP A 47 6.46 21.95 3.91
N GLU A 48 7.19 21.63 2.83
CA GLU A 48 6.63 21.61 1.47
C GLU A 48 5.74 20.39 1.22
N VAL A 49 6.00 19.29 1.92
CA VAL A 49 5.31 18.01 1.75
C VAL A 49 4.15 17.84 2.72
N ARG A 50 4.23 18.44 3.92
CA ARG A 50 3.30 18.22 5.04
C ARG A 50 1.84 18.39 4.61
N GLN A 51 1.46 19.59 4.17
CA GLN A 51 0.06 19.87 3.85
C GLN A 51 -0.46 19.00 2.70
N PRO A 52 0.23 18.90 1.53
CA PRO A 52 -0.24 18.05 0.44
C PRO A 52 -0.33 16.56 0.82
N LEU A 53 0.53 16.07 1.72
CA LEU A 53 0.49 14.68 2.20
C LEU A 53 -0.77 14.42 3.04
N TYR A 54 -1.10 15.29 3.99
CA TYR A 54 -2.33 15.14 4.78
C TYR A 54 -3.60 15.34 3.94
N ASP A 55 -3.58 16.23 2.94
CA ASP A 55 -4.71 16.39 2.00
C ASP A 55 -4.98 15.11 1.19
N ARG A 56 -3.92 14.39 0.81
CA ARG A 56 -4.04 13.10 0.12
C ARG A 56 -4.49 11.99 1.04
N ASP A 57 -4.04 11.95 2.29
CA ASP A 57 -4.56 11.01 3.30
C ASP A 57 -6.06 11.21 3.51
N GLN A 58 -6.52 12.46 3.62
CA GLN A 58 -7.94 12.78 3.67
C GLN A 58 -8.67 12.33 2.40
N SER A 59 -8.09 12.57 1.22
CA SER A 59 -8.65 12.11 -0.05
C SER A 59 -8.81 10.58 -0.10
N ILE A 60 -7.83 9.83 0.40
CA ILE A 60 -7.90 8.36 0.52
C ILE A 60 -9.10 7.96 1.42
N ASN A 61 -9.25 8.59 2.58
CA ASN A 61 -10.37 8.34 3.50
C ASN A 61 -11.74 8.64 2.85
N GLU A 62 -11.84 9.71 2.08
CA GLU A 62 -13.06 10.08 1.36
C GLU A 62 -13.39 9.09 0.23
N LEU A 63 -12.38 8.61 -0.49
CA LEU A 63 -12.51 7.59 -1.53
C LEU A 63 -12.91 6.23 -0.92
N GLU A 64 -12.36 5.84 0.23
CA GLU A 64 -12.78 4.62 0.93
C GLU A 64 -14.29 4.65 1.27
N ARG A 65 -14.76 5.78 1.82
CA ARG A 65 -16.19 6.01 2.09
C ARG A 65 -17.03 6.04 0.82
N SER A 66 -16.48 6.54 -0.29
CA SER A 66 -17.12 6.52 -1.60
C SER A 66 -17.30 5.08 -2.11
N ILE A 67 -16.25 4.26 -2.06
CA ILE A 67 -16.29 2.84 -2.43
C ILE A 67 -17.34 2.11 -1.61
N ARG A 68 -17.35 2.25 -0.28
CA ARG A 68 -18.36 1.61 0.58
C ARG A 68 -19.79 1.96 0.18
N ARG A 69 -20.07 3.23 -0.12
CA ARG A 69 -21.40 3.67 -0.60
C ARG A 69 -21.75 3.06 -1.95
N LYS A 70 -20.81 3.02 -2.89
CA LYS A 70 -21.00 2.44 -4.22
C LYS A 70 -21.26 0.93 -4.15
N VAL A 71 -20.51 0.21 -3.32
CA VAL A 71 -20.71 -1.23 -3.09
C VAL A 71 -22.07 -1.50 -2.46
N LEU A 72 -22.45 -0.80 -1.39
CA LEU A 72 -23.77 -0.97 -0.76
C LEU A 72 -24.91 -0.69 -1.75
N ARG A 73 -24.75 0.35 -2.57
CA ARG A 73 -25.70 0.69 -3.63
C ARG A 73 -25.82 -0.44 -4.65
N HIS A 74 -24.71 -0.97 -5.13
CA HIS A 74 -24.68 -2.09 -6.09
C HIS A 74 -25.41 -3.31 -5.54
N LEU A 75 -25.08 -3.74 -4.33
CA LEU A 75 -25.69 -4.91 -3.70
C LEU A 75 -27.18 -4.72 -3.39
N THR A 76 -27.62 -3.50 -3.12
CA THR A 76 -29.04 -3.18 -2.90
C THR A 76 -29.83 -3.29 -4.21
N VAL A 77 -29.23 -2.88 -5.32
CA VAL A 77 -29.86 -2.87 -6.65
C VAL A 77 -29.80 -4.25 -7.30
N ASN A 78 -28.72 -4.99 -7.08
CA ASN A 78 -28.45 -6.32 -7.63
C ASN A 78 -28.33 -7.37 -6.50
N PRO A 79 -29.42 -7.65 -5.76
CA PRO A 79 -29.37 -8.56 -4.62
C PRO A 79 -28.87 -9.94 -5.04
N GLY A 80 -27.90 -10.48 -4.28
CA GLY A 80 -27.31 -11.80 -4.51
C GLY A 80 -26.24 -11.89 -5.61
N HIS A 81 -26.01 -10.82 -6.37
CA HIS A 81 -24.98 -10.78 -7.43
C HIS A 81 -23.70 -10.08 -6.92
N ASP A 82 -22.54 -10.51 -7.42
CA ASP A 82 -21.21 -9.92 -7.17
C ASP A 82 -20.80 -9.77 -5.70
N VAL A 83 -21.44 -10.52 -4.79
CA VAL A 83 -21.21 -10.40 -3.33
C VAL A 83 -19.73 -10.60 -2.98
N ALA A 84 -19.09 -11.63 -3.54
CA ALA A 84 -17.69 -11.92 -3.28
C ALA A 84 -16.76 -10.78 -3.73
N ILE A 85 -16.99 -10.25 -4.93
CA ILE A 85 -16.20 -9.14 -5.50
C ILE A 85 -16.39 -7.87 -4.65
N CYS A 86 -17.63 -7.60 -4.24
CA CYS A 86 -17.97 -6.47 -3.39
C CYS A 86 -17.28 -6.53 -2.01
N LEU A 87 -17.25 -7.71 -1.39
CA LEU A 87 -16.54 -7.94 -0.11
C LEU A 87 -15.03 -7.77 -0.28
N ALA A 88 -14.47 -8.34 -1.36
CA ALA A 88 -13.06 -8.16 -1.70
C ALA A 88 -12.72 -6.68 -1.86
N LEU A 89 -13.54 -5.93 -2.62
CA LEU A 89 -13.36 -4.51 -2.88
C LEU A 89 -13.39 -3.66 -1.59
N MET A 90 -14.29 -3.98 -0.65
CA MET A 90 -14.29 -3.34 0.67
C MET A 90 -13.00 -3.63 1.46
N SER A 91 -12.49 -4.85 1.39
CA SER A 91 -11.23 -5.24 2.05
C SER A 91 -10.04 -4.49 1.48
N VAL A 92 -9.85 -4.51 0.16
CA VAL A 92 -8.71 -3.85 -0.48
C VAL A 92 -8.78 -2.33 -0.44
N ALA A 93 -9.98 -1.74 -0.34
CA ALA A 93 -10.12 -0.31 -0.08
C ALA A 93 -9.57 0.06 1.32
N LYS A 94 -9.82 -0.79 2.32
CA LYS A 94 -9.24 -0.64 3.66
C LYS A 94 -7.72 -0.85 3.64
N ASP A 95 -7.21 -1.81 2.86
CA ASP A 95 -5.76 -1.98 2.67
C ASP A 95 -5.12 -0.71 2.07
N ALA A 96 -5.77 -0.08 1.09
CA ALA A 96 -5.31 1.17 0.50
C ALA A 96 -5.33 2.36 1.48
N GLU A 97 -6.33 2.43 2.38
CA GLU A 97 -6.34 3.38 3.51
C GLU A 97 -5.15 3.17 4.43
N ARG A 98 -4.88 1.92 4.80
CA ARG A 98 -3.73 1.56 5.65
C ARG A 98 -2.40 1.92 5.03
N ILE A 99 -2.26 1.78 3.71
CA ILE A 99 -1.05 2.25 3.00
C ILE A 99 -0.85 3.75 3.22
N GLY A 100 -1.90 4.57 3.09
CA GLY A 100 -1.85 6.01 3.38
C GLY A 100 -1.39 6.30 4.80
N ASP A 101 -1.93 5.56 5.78
CA ASP A 101 -1.54 5.69 7.19
C ASP A 101 -0.07 5.36 7.44
N TYR A 102 0.44 4.28 6.84
CA TYR A 102 1.86 3.94 6.94
C TYR A 102 2.76 4.93 6.20
N CYS A 103 2.30 5.57 5.12
CA CYS A 103 3.06 6.63 4.46
C CYS A 103 3.17 7.88 5.35
N LYS A 104 2.11 8.25 6.10
CA LYS A 104 2.20 9.30 7.13
C LYS A 104 3.24 8.95 8.19
N ASN A 105 3.23 7.72 8.69
CA ASN A 105 4.20 7.29 9.69
C ASN A 105 5.66 7.39 9.18
N VAL A 106 5.93 7.04 7.91
CA VAL A 106 7.26 7.24 7.30
C VAL A 106 7.61 8.73 7.21
N PHE A 107 6.67 9.57 6.80
CA PHE A 107 6.87 11.02 6.73
C PHE A 107 7.16 11.63 8.11
N GLU A 108 6.48 11.17 9.15
CA GLU A 108 6.69 11.61 10.53
C GLU A 108 8.08 11.24 11.05
N ILE A 109 8.63 10.07 10.66
CA ILE A 109 10.02 9.72 10.95
C ILE A 109 10.97 10.72 10.30
N GLY A 110 10.78 11.05 9.01
CA GLY A 110 11.60 12.05 8.32
C GLY A 110 11.49 13.46 8.90
N CYS A 111 10.39 13.79 9.58
CA CYS A 111 10.25 15.04 10.33
C CYS A 111 11.00 15.03 11.68
N LEU A 112 11.09 13.86 12.33
CA LEU A 112 11.67 13.71 13.67
C LEU A 112 13.17 13.43 13.64
N TYR A 113 13.65 12.71 12.62
CA TYR A 113 15.03 12.29 12.47
C TYR A 113 15.66 12.97 11.25
N THR A 114 16.34 14.09 11.51
CA THR A 114 16.97 14.94 10.47
C THR A 114 18.49 14.83 10.45
N GLU A 115 19.09 13.99 11.30
CA GLU A 115 20.54 13.84 11.40
C GLU A 115 21.12 13.10 10.20
N GLY A 116 20.30 12.35 9.47
CA GLY A 116 20.70 11.53 8.34
C GLY A 116 21.16 10.14 8.77
N PHE A 117 21.11 9.20 7.83
CA PHE A 117 21.54 7.83 8.05
C PHE A 117 23.04 7.70 7.73
N HIS A 118 23.80 7.06 8.62
CA HIS A 118 25.26 6.97 8.54
C HIS A 118 25.77 5.53 8.56
N VAL A 119 24.92 4.57 8.97
CA VAL A 119 25.28 3.16 9.00
C VAL A 119 24.82 2.47 7.71
N ASP A 120 25.70 2.46 6.71
CA ASP A 120 25.47 1.87 5.38
C ASP A 120 24.87 0.44 5.41
N LYS A 121 25.27 -0.36 6.41
CA LYS A 121 24.76 -1.72 6.63
C LYS A 121 23.23 -1.75 6.71
N TYR A 122 22.60 -0.75 7.33
CA TYR A 122 21.15 -0.67 7.51
C TYR A 122 20.48 0.26 6.50
N GLN A 123 21.15 1.34 6.12
CA GLN A 123 20.64 2.28 5.13
C GLN A 123 20.51 1.64 3.75
N ALA A 124 21.56 0.97 3.24
CA ALA A 124 21.54 0.46 1.87
C ALA A 124 20.41 -0.56 1.59
N PRO A 125 20.06 -1.48 2.51
CA PRO A 125 18.84 -2.29 2.39
C PRO A 125 17.55 -1.46 2.31
N LEU A 126 17.39 -0.43 3.16
CA LEU A 126 16.20 0.43 3.17
C LEU A 126 16.06 1.21 1.86
N ASP A 127 17.16 1.74 1.32
CA ASP A 127 17.17 2.44 0.03
C ASP A 127 16.69 1.51 -1.10
N ARG A 128 17.21 0.27 -1.14
CA ARG A 128 16.77 -0.74 -2.12
C ARG A 128 15.31 -1.10 -1.94
N MET A 129 14.83 -1.23 -0.70
CA MET A 129 13.42 -1.50 -0.40
C MET A 129 12.51 -0.36 -0.84
N ALA A 130 12.90 0.90 -0.62
CA ALA A 130 12.14 2.07 -1.04
C ALA A 130 11.98 2.11 -2.57
N GLU A 131 13.06 1.86 -3.32
CA GLU A 131 13.02 1.79 -4.78
C GLU A 131 12.18 0.59 -5.28
N ALA A 132 12.37 -0.58 -4.68
CA ALA A 132 11.56 -1.77 -4.99
C ALA A 132 10.06 -1.51 -4.75
N MET A 133 9.72 -0.76 -3.69
CA MET A 133 8.36 -0.37 -3.35
C MET A 133 7.75 0.57 -4.39
N ARG A 134 8.50 1.56 -4.90
CA ARG A 134 8.04 2.45 -6.00
C ARG A 134 7.65 1.63 -7.23
N GLY A 135 8.48 0.64 -7.59
CA GLY A 135 8.17 -0.32 -8.64
C GLY A 135 6.94 -1.19 -8.33
N MET A 136 6.78 -1.61 -7.08
CA MET A 136 5.64 -2.40 -6.62
C MET A 136 4.32 -1.63 -6.72
N PHE A 137 4.26 -0.38 -6.26
CA PHE A 137 3.10 0.52 -6.43
C PHE A 137 2.65 0.59 -7.88
N SER A 138 3.60 0.84 -8.80
CA SER A 138 3.33 0.95 -10.23
C SER A 138 2.70 -0.32 -10.80
N ARG A 139 3.18 -1.49 -10.36
CA ARG A 139 2.62 -2.79 -10.77
C ARG A 139 1.23 -3.04 -10.20
N VAL A 140 0.99 -2.73 -8.93
CA VAL A 140 -0.33 -2.90 -8.30
C VAL A 140 -1.36 -1.96 -8.94
N ILE A 141 -1.00 -0.70 -9.19
CA ILE A 141 -1.87 0.25 -9.91
C ILE A 141 -2.23 -0.29 -11.29
N ALA A 142 -1.25 -0.76 -12.06
CA ALA A 142 -1.48 -1.35 -13.38
C ALA A 142 -2.37 -2.61 -13.31
N ALA A 143 -2.13 -3.47 -12.31
CA ALA A 143 -2.90 -4.69 -12.07
C ALA A 143 -4.36 -4.39 -11.73
N THR A 144 -4.62 -3.41 -10.86
CA THR A 144 -5.98 -2.99 -10.48
C THR A 144 -6.70 -2.31 -11.63
N ALA A 145 -6.03 -1.44 -12.40
CA ALA A 145 -6.68 -0.68 -13.47
C ALA A 145 -7.02 -1.51 -14.71
N ARG A 146 -6.26 -2.59 -14.98
CA ARG A 146 -6.38 -3.38 -16.22
C ARG A 146 -6.60 -4.88 -15.99
N SER A 147 -6.86 -5.29 -14.75
CA SER A 147 -6.93 -6.71 -14.36
C SER A 147 -5.69 -7.49 -14.81
N ASP A 148 -4.50 -6.89 -14.72
CA ASP A 148 -3.25 -7.49 -15.17
C ASP A 148 -2.71 -8.46 -14.10
N GLU A 149 -3.06 -9.74 -14.25
CA GLU A 149 -2.63 -10.83 -13.38
C GLU A 149 -1.10 -11.02 -13.36
N ALA A 150 -0.42 -10.78 -14.48
CA ALA A 150 1.04 -10.92 -14.54
C ALA A 150 1.74 -9.82 -13.74
N ALA A 151 1.22 -8.59 -13.77
CA ALA A 151 1.68 -7.50 -12.92
C ALA A 151 1.41 -7.79 -11.44
N ALA A 152 0.24 -8.35 -11.10
CA ALA A 152 -0.10 -8.75 -9.73
C ALA A 152 0.85 -9.83 -9.19
N GLY A 153 1.13 -10.88 -9.98
CA GLY A 153 2.08 -11.93 -9.60
C GLY A 153 3.49 -11.41 -9.35
N LYS A 154 3.96 -10.48 -10.18
CA LYS A 154 5.26 -9.80 -9.98
C LYS A 154 5.27 -8.96 -8.70
N ALA A 155 4.19 -8.21 -8.44
CA ALA A 155 4.09 -7.41 -7.21
C ALA A 155 4.17 -8.30 -5.96
N LEU A 156 3.54 -9.47 -5.97
CA LEU A 156 3.58 -10.42 -4.85
C LEU A 156 4.97 -11.00 -4.58
N ALA A 157 5.72 -11.33 -5.64
CA ALA A 157 7.11 -11.76 -5.50
C ALA A 157 7.97 -10.67 -4.84
N GLN A 158 7.83 -9.42 -5.31
CA GLN A 158 8.53 -8.28 -4.71
C GLN A 158 8.12 -8.02 -3.26
N ALA A 159 6.84 -8.15 -2.92
CA ALA A 159 6.38 -7.99 -1.55
C ALA A 159 7.09 -8.96 -0.59
N GLY A 160 7.24 -10.21 -1.02
CA GLY A 160 7.94 -11.23 -0.25
C GLY A 160 9.42 -10.89 -0.05
N GLU A 161 10.10 -10.36 -1.07
CA GLU A 161 11.48 -9.90 -0.96
C GLU A 161 11.63 -8.71 0.00
N ILE A 162 10.79 -7.68 -0.14
CA ILE A 162 10.82 -6.50 0.74
C ILE A 162 10.56 -6.90 2.19
N ARG A 163 9.54 -7.72 2.44
CA ARG A 163 9.17 -8.16 3.79
C ARG A 163 10.29 -8.95 4.46
N ARG A 164 10.96 -9.85 3.72
CA ARG A 164 12.14 -10.59 4.24
C ARG A 164 13.28 -9.63 4.57
N SER A 165 13.60 -8.70 3.68
CA SER A 165 14.67 -7.73 3.93
C SER A 165 14.38 -6.81 5.13
N CYS A 166 13.12 -6.44 5.36
CA CYS A 166 12.72 -5.73 6.58
C CYS A 166 12.98 -6.56 7.84
N ASP A 167 12.65 -7.86 7.82
CA ASP A 167 12.88 -8.76 8.96
C ASP A 167 14.36 -8.98 9.23
N GLU A 168 15.18 -9.08 8.18
CA GLU A 168 16.64 -9.17 8.28
C GLU A 168 17.23 -7.91 8.94
N VAL A 169 16.85 -6.70 8.49
CA VAL A 169 17.30 -5.45 9.10
C VAL A 169 16.93 -5.38 10.58
N ILE A 170 15.68 -5.69 10.93
CA ILE A 170 15.23 -5.68 12.33
C ILE A 170 16.00 -6.71 13.17
N ALA A 171 16.17 -7.94 12.66
CA ALA A 171 16.89 -8.99 13.36
C ALA A 171 18.36 -8.60 13.59
N GLU A 172 19.02 -8.02 12.58
CA GLU A 172 20.40 -7.56 12.71
C GLU A 172 20.54 -6.45 13.74
N LEU A 173 19.62 -5.47 13.79
CA LEU A 173 19.63 -4.41 14.80
C LEU A 173 19.58 -4.94 16.24
N PHE A 174 18.86 -6.04 16.50
CA PHE A 174 18.79 -6.65 17.83
C PHE A 174 20.09 -7.34 18.27
N HIS A 175 20.96 -7.69 17.34
CA HIS A 175 22.22 -8.39 17.60
C HIS A 175 23.43 -7.48 17.35
N ASP A 176 23.22 -6.20 17.02
CA ASP A 176 24.31 -5.27 16.79
C ASP A 176 24.91 -4.81 18.13
N GLU A 177 26.18 -5.18 18.34
CA GLU A 177 26.98 -4.75 19.49
C GLU A 177 27.91 -3.56 19.14
N GLY A 178 27.80 -3.03 17.91
CA GLY A 178 28.61 -1.92 17.39
C GLY A 178 28.12 -0.53 17.82
N GLU A 179 28.83 0.49 17.33
CA GLU A 179 28.53 1.92 17.59
C GLU A 179 27.44 2.43 16.62
N ILE A 180 26.19 2.02 16.84
CA ILE A 180 25.02 2.70 16.27
C ILE A 180 24.38 3.56 17.36
N GLU A 181 24.10 4.81 17.01
CA GLU A 181 23.37 5.71 17.90
C GLU A 181 21.93 5.20 18.14
N PHE A 182 21.44 5.29 19.37
CA PHE A 182 20.14 4.72 19.76
C PHE A 182 18.99 5.27 18.91
N HIS A 183 18.98 6.58 18.64
CA HIS A 183 17.95 7.23 17.85
C HIS A 183 18.03 6.85 16.36
N GLU A 184 19.22 6.56 15.84
CA GLU A 184 19.40 6.05 14.47
C GLU A 184 18.90 4.60 14.36
N ALA A 185 19.24 3.72 15.32
CA ALA A 185 18.72 2.35 15.38
C ALA A 185 17.20 2.32 15.48
N MET A 186 16.62 3.21 16.30
CA MET A 186 15.18 3.43 16.40
C MET A 186 14.57 3.80 15.05
N ALA A 187 15.15 4.78 14.34
CA ALA A 187 14.67 5.21 13.03
C ALA A 187 14.69 4.06 12.00
N TYR A 188 15.80 3.30 11.90
CA TYR A 188 15.87 2.13 11.02
C TYR A 188 14.78 1.09 11.35
N SER A 189 14.59 0.78 12.63
CA SER A 189 13.60 -0.22 13.06
C SER A 189 12.17 0.18 12.68
N LEU A 190 11.82 1.45 12.85
CA LEU A 190 10.50 1.99 12.52
C LEU A 190 10.29 2.01 11.00
N LEU A 191 11.29 2.45 10.23
CA LEU A 191 11.23 2.44 8.76
C LEU A 191 11.02 1.03 8.22
N ALA A 192 11.85 0.07 8.65
CA ALA A 192 11.71 -1.34 8.27
C ALA A 192 10.30 -1.86 8.61
N ARG A 193 9.76 -1.50 9.78
CA ARG A 193 8.41 -1.88 10.18
C ARG A 193 7.34 -1.29 9.26
N HIS A 194 7.40 0.00 8.95
CA HIS A 194 6.40 0.66 8.12
C HIS A 194 6.48 0.22 6.66
N TYR A 195 7.68 0.05 6.10
CA TYR A 195 7.87 -0.53 4.77
C TYR A 195 7.28 -1.94 4.70
N LYS A 196 7.53 -2.80 5.69
CA LYS A 196 6.94 -4.14 5.76
C LYS A 196 5.42 -4.09 5.71
N ARG A 197 4.80 -3.13 6.40
CA ARG A 197 3.34 -2.93 6.40
C ARG A 197 2.81 -2.47 5.05
N VAL A 198 3.46 -1.48 4.42
CA VAL A 198 3.08 -1.02 3.07
C VAL A 198 3.16 -2.17 2.05
N ALA A 199 4.27 -2.93 2.05
CA ALA A 199 4.41 -4.10 1.18
C ALA A 199 3.33 -5.16 1.44
N GLY A 200 2.99 -5.40 2.71
CA GLY A 200 1.93 -6.34 3.09
C GLY A 200 0.56 -5.93 2.53
N HIS A 201 0.17 -4.67 2.69
CA HIS A 201 -1.12 -4.19 2.17
C HIS A 201 -1.14 -4.15 0.64
N LEU A 202 -0.06 -3.75 -0.02
CA LEU A 202 0.02 -3.85 -1.47
C LEU A 202 -0.08 -5.31 -1.97
N ALA A 203 0.46 -6.27 -1.22
CA ALA A 203 0.33 -7.70 -1.53
C ALA A 203 -1.12 -8.19 -1.38
N ASN A 204 -1.85 -7.76 -0.36
CA ASN A 204 -3.28 -8.07 -0.21
C ASN A 204 -4.08 -7.60 -1.44
N ILE A 205 -3.82 -6.39 -1.90
CA ILE A 205 -4.48 -5.81 -3.07
C ILE A 205 -4.12 -6.60 -4.35
N ALA A 206 -2.85 -6.94 -4.54
CA ALA A 206 -2.42 -7.79 -5.66
C ALA A 206 -3.04 -9.21 -5.63
N THR A 207 -3.23 -9.77 -4.43
CA THR A 207 -3.87 -11.08 -4.24
C THR A 207 -5.34 -11.05 -4.68
N ALA A 208 -6.05 -9.96 -4.35
CA ALA A 208 -7.43 -9.76 -4.81
C ALA A 208 -7.54 -9.71 -6.34
N VAL A 209 -6.58 -9.07 -7.03
CA VAL A 209 -6.56 -9.02 -8.50
C VAL A 209 -6.44 -10.41 -9.13
N LEU A 210 -5.76 -11.34 -8.48
CA LEU A 210 -5.64 -12.74 -8.92
C LEU A 210 -6.89 -13.59 -8.61
N GLY A 211 -7.96 -13.00 -8.06
CA GLY A 211 -9.19 -13.70 -7.72
C GLY A 211 -9.05 -14.66 -6.52
N ARG A 212 -7.93 -14.61 -5.78
CA ARG A 212 -7.65 -15.50 -4.65
C ARG A 212 -8.17 -14.92 -3.34
N LEU A 213 -9.50 -14.81 -3.25
CA LEU A 213 -10.15 -14.12 -2.13
C LEU A 213 -9.95 -14.83 -0.78
N GLU A 214 -9.79 -16.16 -0.80
CA GLU A 214 -9.48 -16.96 0.39
C GLU A 214 -8.06 -16.75 0.94
N ASP A 215 -7.15 -16.26 0.09
CA ASP A 215 -5.75 -15.96 0.44
C ASP A 215 -5.58 -14.51 0.95
N LEU A 216 -6.64 -13.70 0.99
CA LEU A 216 -6.57 -12.34 1.52
C LEU A 216 -6.10 -12.37 2.97
N ASP A 217 -5.10 -11.54 3.31
CA ASP A 217 -4.40 -11.53 4.60
C ASP A 217 -3.56 -12.79 4.92
N PHE A 218 -3.70 -13.87 4.16
CA PHE A 218 -3.02 -15.16 4.36
C PHE A 218 -2.09 -15.47 3.20
N TYR A 219 -1.00 -14.70 3.09
CA TYR A 219 0.05 -14.98 2.11
C TYR A 219 1.15 -15.84 2.75
N PRO A 220 1.25 -17.16 2.44
CA PRO A 220 2.33 -17.98 2.94
C PRO A 220 3.64 -17.53 2.28
N GLU A 221 4.57 -16.99 3.09
CA GLU A 221 5.88 -16.50 2.64
C GLU A 221 6.70 -17.55 1.86
N LYS A 222 6.33 -18.84 1.94
CA LYS A 222 6.97 -19.96 1.27
C LYS A 222 6.48 -20.24 -0.17
N GLU A 223 5.24 -19.91 -0.53
CA GLU A 223 4.70 -20.38 -1.84
C GLU A 223 5.09 -19.49 -3.04
N ALA A 224 5.38 -18.21 -2.81
CA ALA A 224 5.75 -17.29 -3.88
C ALA A 224 7.10 -17.63 -4.54
N SER A 225 8.06 -18.16 -3.76
CA SER A 225 9.40 -18.50 -4.26
C SER A 225 9.43 -19.78 -5.10
N GLU A 226 8.52 -20.71 -4.84
CA GLU A 226 8.43 -21.98 -5.57
C GLU A 226 7.67 -21.83 -6.90
N ARG A 227 6.72 -20.90 -6.99
CA ARG A 227 5.90 -20.70 -8.20
C ARG A 227 6.50 -19.71 -9.21
N ALA A 228 7.28 -18.72 -8.78
CA ALA A 228 8.00 -17.84 -9.72
C ALA A 228 9.16 -18.55 -10.49
N ARG A 229 9.49 -19.78 -10.08
CA ARG A 229 10.49 -20.65 -10.73
C ARG A 229 9.87 -21.68 -11.69
N ARG A 230 8.56 -21.68 -11.88
CA ARG A 230 7.84 -22.51 -12.85
C ARG A 230 7.24 -21.63 -13.94
#